data_AF-A0AAE5BY94-F1
#
_entry.id   AF-A0AAE5BY94-F1
#
_cell.length_a   1.000
_cell.length_b   1.000
_cell.length_c   1.000
_cell.angle_alpha   90.00
_cell.angle_beta   90.00
_cell.angle_gamma   90.00
#
_symmetry.space_group_name_H-M   'P 1'
#
loop_
_entity.id
_entity.type
_entity.pdbx_description
1 polymer ?
#
loop_
_entity_poly.entity_id
_entity_poly.type
_entity_poly.pdbx_seq_one_letter_code
_entity_poly.pdbx_strand_id
1 'polypeptide(L)' 'MSRIYTDLGLSPEASNLTVLRTAIRRLHPDMLAIRSWRAVRKRYYRELLQAHAEARSAARRCLSIEAR' A
#
# COMPACT_ATOMS: atom_id res chain seq x y z
N MET A 1 9.25 6.64 2.93
CA MET A 1 8.22 5.58 3.10
C MET A 1 6.98 6.19 3.75
N SER A 2 5.79 5.96 3.17
CA SER A 2 4.52 6.38 3.77
C SER A 2 4.25 5.59 5.07
N ARG A 3 3.98 6.30 6.17
CA ARG A 3 3.67 5.70 7.49
C ARG A 3 2.48 4.75 7.43
N ILE A 4 1.47 5.10 6.62
CA ILE A 4 0.27 4.29 6.40
C ILE A 4 0.63 2.91 5.82
N TYR A 5 1.57 2.87 4.86
CA TYR A 5 2.01 1.60 4.28
C TYR A 5 2.77 0.74 5.31
N THR A 6 3.63 1.36 6.11
CA THR A 6 4.36 0.68 7.19
C THR A 6 3.41 0.10 8.25
N ASP A 7 2.37 0.85 8.63
CA ASP A 7 1.36 0.41 9.62
C ASP A 7 0.51 -0.78 9.13
N LEU A 8 0.50 -1.06 7.82
CA LEU A 8 -0.15 -2.26 7.28
C LEU A 8 0.69 -3.53 7.46
N GLY A 9 1.99 -3.41 7.77
CA GLY A 9 2.88 -4.56 8.01
C GLY A 9 3.01 -5.50 6.80
N LEU A 10 2.89 -4.97 5.58
CA LEU A 10 2.89 -5.78 4.36
C LEU A 10 4.30 -6.03 3.83
N SER A 11 4.54 -7.27 3.40
CA SER A 11 5.77 -7.62 2.68
C SER A 11 5.89 -6.83 1.37
N PRO A 12 7.07 -6.32 1.00
CA PRO A 12 7.32 -5.68 -0.29
C PRO A 12 7.14 -6.63 -1.50
N GLU A 13 7.05 -7.95 -1.27
CA GLU A 13 6.75 -8.94 -2.30
C GLU A 13 5.25 -9.20 -2.49
N ALA A 14 4.40 -8.67 -1.58
CA ALA A 14 2.96 -8.82 -1.68
C ALA A 14 2.43 -8.26 -3.00
N SER A 15 1.33 -8.84 -3.51
CA SER A 15 0.69 -8.32 -4.71
C SER A 15 -0.01 -6.97 -4.43
N ASN A 16 -0.11 -6.11 -5.45
CA ASN A 16 -0.88 -4.87 -5.37
C ASN A 16 -2.33 -5.11 -4.91
N LEU A 17 -2.95 -6.21 -5.34
CA LEU A 17 -4.29 -6.58 -4.92
C LEU A 17 -4.35 -6.89 -3.42
N THR A 18 -3.36 -7.60 -2.88
CA THR A 18 -3.23 -7.89 -1.44
C THR A 18 -3.10 -6.61 -0.63
N VAL A 19 -2.32 -5.65 -1.13
CA VAL A 19 -2.15 -4.32 -0.50
C VAL A 19 -3.48 -3.58 -0.42
N LEU A 20 -4.20 -3.49 -1.54
CA LEU A 20 -5.50 -2.83 -1.59
C LEU A 20 -6.54 -3.53 -0.70
N ARG A 21 -6.62 -4.86 -0.74
CA ARG A 21 -7.57 -5.62 0.09
C ARG A 21 -7.30 -5.44 1.58
N THR A 22 -6.03 -5.36 1.98
CA THR A 22 -5.67 -5.15 3.39
C THR A 22 -6.01 -3.75 3.84
N ALA A 23 -5.73 -2.74 3.01
CA ALA A 23 -6.13 -1.37 3.29
C ALA A 23 -7.65 -1.18 3.36
N ILE A 24 -8.41 -1.83 2.46
CA ILE A 24 -9.87 -1.82 2.48
C ILE A 24 -10.41 -2.48 3.75
N ARG A 25 -9.88 -3.63 4.15
CA ARG A 25 -10.27 -4.31 5.40
C ARG A 25 -9.99 -3.49 6.65
N ARG A 26 -8.95 -2.66 6.63
CA ARG A 26 -8.59 -1.78 7.75
C ARG A 26 -9.42 -0.49 7.77
N LEU A 27 -10.01 -0.10 6.64
CA LEU A 27 -10.96 1.00 6.58
C LEU A 27 -12.30 0.58 7.17
N HIS A 28 -12.91 1.46 7.97
CA HIS A 28 -14.25 1.22 8.50
C HIS A 28 -15.29 1.18 7.36
N PRO A 29 -16.25 0.22 7.35
CA PRO A 29 -17.27 0.12 6.31
C PRO A 29 -18.07 1.41 6.13
N ASP A 30 -18.28 2.20 7.19
CA ASP A 30 -18.96 3.50 7.10
C ASP A 30 -18.18 4.51 6.24
N MET A 31 -16.84 4.48 6.26
CA MET A 31 -16.03 5.33 5.38
C MET A 31 -16.12 4.90 3.91
N LEU A 32 -16.42 3.62 3.66
CA LEU A 32 -16.63 3.10 2.31
C LEU A 32 -18.03 3.47 1.79
N ALA A 33 -19.03 3.47 2.66
CA ALA A 33 -20.41 3.81 2.35
C ALA A 33 -20.60 5.28 1.97
N ILE A 34 -19.78 6.19 2.51
CA ILE A 34 -19.85 7.62 2.17
C ILE A 34 -19.46 7.85 0.71
N ARG A 35 -20.44 8.20 -0.13
CA ARG A 35 -20.25 8.40 -1.58
C ARG A 35 -19.35 9.59 -1.91
N SER A 36 -19.45 10.69 -1.16
CA SER A 36 -18.64 11.91 -1.35
C SER A 36 -17.14 11.64 -1.12
N TRP A 37 -16.78 10.60 -0.37
CA TRP A 37 -15.40 10.24 -0.10
C TRP A 37 -14.74 9.43 -1.22
N ARG A 38 -15.45 9.14 -2.32
CA ARG A 38 -14.90 8.34 -3.44
C ARG A 38 -13.61 8.93 -4.01
N ALA A 39 -13.51 10.26 -4.11
CA ALA A 39 -12.30 10.94 -4.58
C ALA A 39 -11.13 10.79 -3.58
N VAL A 40 -11.42 10.96 -2.29
CA VAL A 40 -10.46 10.78 -1.18
C VAL A 40 -9.94 9.34 -1.16
N ARG A 41 -10.81 8.34 -1.24
CA ARG A 41 -10.41 6.92 -1.30
C ARG A 41 -9.52 6.61 -2.49
N LYS A 42 -9.85 7.12 -3.68
CA LYS A 42 -9.00 6.96 -4.88
C LYS A 42 -7.61 7.58 -4.71
N ARG A 43 -7.52 8.72 -4.02
CA ARG A 43 -6.23 9.35 -3.73
C ARG A 43 -5.44 8.50 -2.74
N TYR A 44 -6.08 8.08 -1.64
CA TYR A 44 -5.50 7.19 -0.65
C TYR A 44 -4.93 5.90 -1.27
N TYR A 45 -5.68 5.21 -2.13
CA TYR A 45 -5.18 4.00 -2.79
C TYR A 45 -3.99 4.26 -3.72
N ARG A 46 -3.94 5.42 -4.39
CA ARG A 46 -2.81 5.78 -5.25
C ARG A 46 -1.54 6.02 -4.44
N GLU A 47 -1.64 6.83 -3.38
CA GLU A 47 -0.51 7.09 -2.47
C GLU A 47 0.01 5.78 -1.83
N LEU A 48 -0.90 4.88 -1.49
CA LEU A 48 -0.55 3.57 -0.94
C LEU A 48 0.20 2.68 -1.94
N LEU A 49 -0.30 2.58 -3.18
CA LEU A 49 0.36 1.78 -4.23
C LEU A 49 1.72 2.35 -4.61
N GLN A 50 1.85 3.69 -4.61
CA GLN A 50 3.13 4.35 -4.84
C GLN A 50 4.16 3.98 -3.74
N ALA A 51 3.77 4.06 -2.47
CA ALA A 51 4.63 3.67 -1.36
C ALA A 51 5.03 2.18 -1.41
N HIS A 52 4.11 1.30 -1.84
CA HIS A 52 4.43 -0.11 -2.04
C HIS A 52 5.44 -0.33 -3.17
N ALA A 53 5.29 0.38 -4.30
CA ALA A 53 6.24 0.29 -5.41
C ALA A 53 7.65 0.76 -5.01
N GLU A 54 7.75 1.80 -4.18
CA GLU A 54 9.01 2.26 -3.61
C GLU A 54 9.63 1.20 -2.69
N ALA A 55 8.84 0.61 -1.79
CA ALA A 55 9.29 -0.45 -0.90
C ALA A 55 9.77 -1.69 -1.68
N ARG A 56 9.03 -2.07 -2.73
CA ARG A 56 9.41 -3.19 -3.60
C ARG A 56 10.69 -2.91 -4.38
N SER A 57 10.88 -1.69 -4.86
CA SER A 57 12.11 -1.26 -5.54
C SER A 57 13.31 -1.21 -4.59
N ALA A 58 13.09 -0.77 -3.34
CA ALA A 58 14.13 -0.81 -2.30
C ALA A 58 14.52 -2.26 -1.96
N ALA A 59 13.54 -3.15 -1.76
CA ALA A 59 13.79 -4.56 -1.48
C ALA A 59 14.57 -5.25 -2.60
N ARG A 60 14.19 -5.04 -3.87
CA ARG A 60 14.94 -5.59 -5.01
C ARG A 60 16.38 -5.09 -5.08
N ARG A 61 16.61 -3.81 -4.76
CA ARG A 61 17.97 -3.24 -4.74
C ARG A 61 18.82 -3.89 -3.66
N CYS A 62 18.29 -4.12 -2.46
CA CYS A 62 19.01 -4.82 -1.39
C CYS A 62 19.37 -6.26 -1.80
N LEU A 63 18.41 -7.01 -2.36
CA LEU A 63 18.65 -8.36 -2.85
C LEU A 63 19.72 -8.41 -3.96
N SER A 64 19.82 -7.38 -4.80
CA SER A 64 20.85 -7.29 -5.85
C SER A 64 22.24 -6.92 -5.32
N ILE A 65 22.33 -6.30 -4.14
CA ILE A 65 23.61 -5.95 -3.50
C ILE A 65 24.20 -7.17 -2.77
N GLU A 66 23.36 -7.99 -2.14
CA GLU A 66 23.80 -9.21 -1.44
C GLU A 66 24.25 -10.33 -2.39
N ALA A 67 23.83 -10.29 -3.65
CA ALA A 67 24.21 -11.28 -4.66
C ALA A 67 25.55 -10.98 -5.38
N ARG A 68 26.31 -9.98 -4.92
CA ARG A 68 27.56 -9.51 -5.54
C ARG A 68 28.74 -9.63 -4.58
#